data_AF-A0A3S5FEC6-F1
#
_entry.id   AF-A0A3S5FEC6-F1
#
_cell.length_a   1.000
_cell.length_b   1.000
_cell.length_c   1.000
_cell.angle_alpha   90.00
_cell.angle_beta   90.00
_cell.angle_gamma   90.00
#
_symmetry.space_group_name_H-M   'P 1'
#
loop_
_entity.id
_entity.type
_entity.pdbx_description
1 polymer ?
#
loop_
_entity_poly.entity_id
_entity_poly.type
_entity_poly.pdbx_seq_one_letter_code
_entity_poly.pdbx_strand_id
1 'polypeptide(L)'
;MDRYTFFIGLWDEEPSESADVSPDYIKLASTSCRALRERLLLDSLNCLDEGADWERAVEVCDTLCLLYKTVAPNYAKLADLLTRKAQLFRKIVAKFSRMPHNYYLVNFLGGNFPSFVSEHFVYRTTDTLAGVLQTFRTQFPTASLLTQMPTESLEPSSDKWFIYAAGNLIAEIRLPSHLAGKSVSSRIRSYYAKNQVRSFIRRRPKQEVNTL
;
A
#
# COMPACT_ATOMS: atom_id res chain seq x y z
N MET A 1 12.13 -19.62 -22.62
CA MET A 1 11.29 -20.23 -21.56
C MET A 1 10.04 -19.36 -21.46
N ASP A 2 8.88 -19.89 -21.81
CA ASP A 2 7.67 -19.07 -21.93
C ASP A 2 7.08 -18.75 -20.55
N ARG A 3 6.39 -17.60 -20.44
CA ARG A 3 5.78 -17.11 -19.19
C ARG A 3 4.88 -18.16 -18.51
N TYR A 4 4.28 -19.05 -19.29
CA TYR A 4 3.46 -20.16 -18.78
C TYR A 4 4.29 -21.20 -18.02
N THR A 5 5.43 -21.64 -18.57
CA THR A 5 6.29 -22.64 -17.93
C THR A 5 6.93 -22.09 -16.65
N PHE A 6 7.30 -20.81 -16.65
CA PHE A 6 7.80 -20.13 -15.45
C PHE A 6 6.72 -20.01 -14.37
N PHE A 7 5.47 -19.69 -14.75
CA PHE A 7 4.38 -19.60 -13.79
C PHE A 7 4.07 -20.95 -13.14
N ILE A 8 4.01 -22.04 -13.93
CA ILE A 8 3.74 -23.39 -13.41
C ILE A 8 4.82 -23.81 -12.40
N GLY A 9 6.10 -23.55 -12.70
CA GLY A 9 7.21 -23.84 -11.78
C GLY A 9 7.21 -23.01 -10.48
N LEU A 10 6.32 -22.02 -10.35
CA LEU A 10 6.16 -21.19 -9.16
C LEU A 10 5.17 -21.78 -8.14
N TRP A 11 4.47 -22.87 -8.49
CA TRP A 11 3.46 -23.54 -7.67
C TRP A 11 3.93 -24.92 -7.25
N ASP A 12 4.75 -24.92 -6.20
CA ASP A 12 5.30 -26.14 -5.61
C ASP A 12 4.27 -26.86 -4.72
N GLU A 13 4.28 -28.18 -4.74
CA GLU A 13 3.51 -29.02 -3.82
C GLU A 13 4.27 -29.37 -2.55
N GLU A 14 5.58 -29.16 -2.51
CA GLU A 14 6.38 -29.48 -1.35
C GLU A 14 5.96 -28.65 -0.12
N PRO A 15 6.02 -29.21 1.09
CA PRO A 15 5.77 -28.48 2.33
C PRO A 15 6.76 -27.33 2.53
N SER A 16 6.32 -26.28 3.21
CA SER A 16 7.18 -25.16 3.63
C SER A 16 7.59 -25.31 5.09
N GLU A 17 8.81 -24.86 5.44
CA GLU A 17 9.24 -24.75 6.83
C GLU A 17 8.35 -23.76 7.61
N SER A 18 7.84 -24.19 8.76
CA SER A 18 6.74 -23.54 9.45
C SER A 18 7.13 -22.38 10.36
N ALA A 19 8.43 -22.07 10.51
CA ALA A 19 8.92 -21.14 11.53
C ALA A 19 8.42 -19.70 11.33
N ASP A 20 8.26 -19.28 10.08
CA ASP A 20 7.83 -17.92 9.71
C ASP A 20 6.35 -17.84 9.28
N VAL A 21 5.61 -18.94 9.39
CA VAL A 21 4.21 -19.02 8.95
C VAL A 21 3.29 -18.74 10.13
N SER A 22 2.34 -17.81 9.96
CA SER A 22 1.32 -17.53 10.99
C SER A 22 0.56 -18.81 11.39
N PRO A 23 0.23 -19.00 12.68
CA PRO A 23 -0.47 -20.19 13.19
C PRO A 23 -1.70 -20.61 12.37
N ASP A 24 -2.44 -19.63 11.85
CA ASP A 24 -3.66 -19.87 11.06
C ASP A 24 -3.40 -20.63 9.75
N TYR A 25 -2.16 -20.60 9.24
CA TYR A 25 -1.78 -21.21 7.96
C TYR A 25 -0.80 -22.39 8.08
N ILE A 26 -0.28 -22.69 9.27
CA ILE A 26 0.75 -23.73 9.48
C ILE A 26 0.30 -25.09 8.92
N LYS A 27 -0.97 -25.46 9.11
CA LYS A 27 -1.51 -26.73 8.60
C LYS A 27 -1.41 -26.82 7.08
N LEU A 28 -1.69 -25.73 6.37
CA LEU A 28 -1.60 -25.67 4.92
C LEU A 28 -0.14 -25.68 4.46
N ALA A 29 0.73 -24.91 5.14
CA ALA A 29 2.16 -24.88 4.87
C ALA A 29 2.82 -26.26 5.01
N SER A 30 2.41 -27.03 6.02
CA SER A 30 2.90 -28.40 6.26
C SER A 30 2.37 -29.41 5.24
N THR A 31 1.34 -29.05 4.46
CA THR A 31 0.71 -29.95 3.48
C THR A 31 1.18 -29.66 2.06
N SER A 32 1.15 -28.39 1.62
CA SER A 32 1.53 -27.99 0.26
C SER A 32 1.74 -26.47 0.18
N CYS A 33 2.89 -26.04 -0.34
CA CYS A 33 3.17 -24.64 -0.66
C CYS A 33 2.12 -24.03 -1.59
N ARG A 34 1.64 -24.78 -2.59
CA ARG A 34 0.58 -24.36 -3.52
C ARG A 34 -0.72 -24.13 -2.78
N ALA A 35 -1.12 -25.02 -1.88
CA ALA A 35 -2.34 -24.85 -1.08
C ALA A 35 -2.26 -23.64 -0.13
N LEU A 36 -1.09 -23.44 0.50
CA LEU A 36 -0.81 -22.25 1.30
C LEU A 36 -0.93 -20.96 0.45
N ARG A 37 -0.28 -20.95 -0.71
CA ARG A 37 -0.31 -19.80 -1.63
C ARG A 37 -1.70 -19.50 -2.17
N GLU A 38 -2.46 -20.54 -2.55
CA GLU A 38 -3.87 -20.42 -2.95
C GLU A 38 -4.68 -19.76 -1.83
N ARG A 39 -4.52 -20.22 -0.58
CA ARG A 39 -5.23 -19.65 0.57
C ARG A 39 -4.87 -18.19 0.83
N LEU A 40 -3.57 -17.87 0.86
CA LEU A 40 -3.10 -16.49 1.09
C LEU A 40 -3.60 -15.53 -0.01
N LEU A 41 -3.65 -15.99 -1.26
CA LEU A 41 -4.21 -15.19 -2.35
C LEU A 41 -5.72 -14.98 -2.17
N LEU A 42 -6.47 -16.01 -1.79
CA LEU A 42 -7.92 -15.89 -1.51
C LEU A 42 -8.20 -14.94 -0.34
N ASP A 43 -7.43 -15.01 0.74
CA ASP A 43 -7.58 -14.10 1.88
C ASP A 43 -7.17 -12.68 1.51
N SER A 44 -6.07 -12.50 0.78
CA SER A 44 -5.66 -11.19 0.27
C SER A 44 -6.73 -10.57 -0.64
N LEU A 45 -7.41 -11.38 -1.45
CA LEU A 45 -8.50 -10.94 -2.31
C LEU A 45 -9.67 -10.38 -1.50
N ASN A 46 -10.00 -11.01 -0.35
CA ASN A 46 -11.03 -10.51 0.56
C ASN A 46 -10.60 -9.18 1.19
N CYS A 47 -9.39 -9.10 1.74
CA CYS A 47 -8.87 -7.87 2.34
C CYS A 47 -8.81 -6.71 1.34
N LEU A 48 -8.41 -6.96 0.08
CA LEU A 48 -8.35 -5.94 -0.96
C LEU A 48 -9.74 -5.46 -1.40
N ASP A 49 -10.73 -6.36 -1.44
CA ASP A 49 -12.11 -5.98 -1.77
C ASP A 49 -12.73 -5.12 -0.65
N GLU A 50 -12.53 -5.51 0.61
CA GLU A 50 -12.94 -4.74 1.79
C GLU A 50 -12.26 -3.37 1.88
N GLY A 51 -10.96 -3.32 1.56
CA GLY A 51 -10.17 -2.08 1.49
C GLY A 51 -10.44 -1.21 0.25
N ALA A 52 -11.35 -1.62 -0.62
CA ALA A 52 -11.68 -0.95 -1.89
C ALA A 52 -10.49 -0.77 -2.87
N ASP A 53 -9.46 -1.64 -2.76
CA ASP A 53 -8.31 -1.72 -3.66
C ASP A 53 -8.58 -2.75 -4.77
N TRP A 54 -9.64 -2.48 -5.55
CA TRP A 54 -10.19 -3.42 -6.51
C TRP A 54 -9.27 -3.71 -7.70
N GLU A 55 -8.39 -2.77 -8.08
CA GLU A 55 -7.39 -2.97 -9.12
C GLU A 55 -6.41 -4.09 -8.74
N ARG A 56 -5.90 -4.07 -7.50
CA ARG A 56 -5.05 -5.15 -6.99
C ARG A 56 -5.84 -6.45 -6.79
N ALA A 57 -7.08 -6.36 -6.34
CA ALA A 57 -7.96 -7.53 -6.23
C ALA A 57 -8.13 -8.22 -7.60
N VAL A 58 -8.25 -7.46 -8.69
CA VAL A 58 -8.31 -7.98 -10.06
C VAL A 58 -7.00 -8.70 -10.45
N GLU A 59 -5.83 -8.17 -10.08
CA GLU A 59 -4.52 -8.82 -10.32
C GLU A 59 -4.39 -10.16 -9.57
N VAL A 60 -4.90 -10.22 -8.33
CA VAL A 60 -4.96 -11.48 -7.56
C VAL A 60 -5.91 -12.48 -8.22
N CYS A 61 -7.09 -12.03 -8.68
CA CYS A 61 -8.01 -12.87 -9.45
C CYS A 61 -7.34 -13.44 -10.71
N ASP A 62 -6.54 -12.65 -11.43
CA ASP A 62 -5.83 -13.14 -12.62
C ASP A 62 -4.84 -14.27 -12.30
N THR A 63 -4.13 -14.14 -11.18
CA THR A 63 -3.21 -15.19 -10.70
C THR A 63 -3.96 -16.48 -10.34
N LEU A 64 -5.06 -16.37 -9.60
CA LEU A 64 -5.90 -17.51 -9.22
C LEU A 64 -6.63 -18.14 -10.42
N CYS A 65 -7.06 -17.34 -11.41
CA CYS A 65 -7.67 -17.85 -12.64
C CYS A 65 -6.67 -18.74 -13.41
N LEU A 66 -5.41 -18.32 -13.48
CA LEU A 66 -4.36 -19.11 -14.12
C LEU A 66 -4.10 -20.41 -13.36
N LEU A 67 -4.01 -20.37 -12.02
CA LEU A 67 -3.93 -21.56 -11.18
C LEU A 67 -5.04 -22.58 -11.53
N TYR A 68 -6.31 -22.15 -11.48
CA TYR A 68 -7.46 -23.04 -11.73
C TYR A 68 -7.66 -23.44 -13.19
N LYS A 69 -6.92 -22.81 -14.12
CA LYS A 69 -6.92 -23.18 -15.53
C LYS A 69 -5.80 -24.16 -15.87
N THR A 70 -4.64 -24.05 -15.22
CA THR A 70 -3.43 -24.77 -15.66
C THR A 70 -2.76 -25.64 -14.61
N VAL A 71 -2.63 -25.17 -13.36
CA VAL A 71 -1.83 -25.86 -12.33
C VAL A 71 -2.70 -26.82 -11.51
N ALA A 72 -3.86 -26.35 -11.05
CA ALA A 72 -4.82 -27.14 -10.29
C ALA A 72 -6.21 -26.97 -10.92
N PRO A 73 -6.48 -27.60 -12.08
CA PRO A 73 -7.71 -27.40 -12.83
C PRO A 73 -8.98 -27.56 -11.98
N ASN A 74 -9.75 -26.49 -11.85
CA ASN A 74 -11.02 -26.48 -11.13
C ASN A 74 -11.97 -25.46 -11.74
N TYR A 75 -12.82 -25.91 -12.65
CA TYR A 75 -13.67 -25.01 -13.41
C TYR A 75 -14.86 -24.44 -12.63
N ALA A 76 -15.29 -25.10 -11.54
CA ALA A 76 -16.28 -24.54 -10.63
C ALA A 76 -15.72 -23.31 -9.92
N LYS A 77 -14.56 -23.45 -9.27
CA LYS A 77 -13.85 -22.32 -8.63
C LYS A 77 -13.48 -21.22 -9.64
N LEU A 78 -13.09 -21.60 -10.86
CA LEU A 78 -12.79 -20.64 -11.92
C LEU A 78 -14.02 -19.81 -12.32
N ALA A 79 -15.19 -20.44 -12.48
CA ALA A 79 -16.44 -19.75 -12.82
C ALA A 79 -16.84 -18.74 -11.73
N ASP A 80 -16.73 -19.15 -10.45
CA ASP A 80 -17.00 -18.27 -9.31
C ASP A 80 -16.03 -17.08 -9.29
N LEU A 81 -14.74 -17.34 -9.52
CA LEU A 81 -13.71 -16.31 -9.53
C LEU A 81 -13.88 -15.31 -10.69
N LEU A 82 -14.25 -15.77 -11.87
CA LEU A 82 -14.57 -14.90 -13.02
C LEU A 82 -15.78 -14.02 -12.73
N THR A 83 -16.81 -14.57 -12.07
CA THR A 83 -17.98 -13.80 -11.63
C THR A 83 -17.58 -12.71 -10.64
N ARG A 84 -16.74 -13.05 -9.65
CA ARG A 84 -16.19 -12.08 -8.69
C ARG A 84 -15.34 -11.01 -9.37
N LYS A 85 -14.49 -11.39 -10.33
CA LYS A 85 -13.68 -10.45 -11.13
C LYS A 85 -14.56 -9.46 -11.90
N ALA A 86 -15.66 -9.93 -12.51
CA ALA A 86 -16.62 -9.06 -13.18
C ALA A 86 -17.30 -8.07 -12.20
N GLN A 87 -17.62 -8.50 -10.98
CA GLN A 87 -18.14 -7.62 -9.93
C GLN A 87 -17.13 -6.54 -9.53
N LEU A 88 -15.84 -6.88 -9.38
CA LEU A 88 -14.78 -5.92 -9.11
C LEU A 88 -14.66 -4.86 -10.21
N PHE A 89 -14.71 -5.25 -11.49
CA PHE A 89 -14.73 -4.28 -12.60
C PHE A 89 -15.93 -3.35 -12.54
N ARG A 90 -17.12 -3.86 -12.19
CA ARG A 90 -18.30 -3.02 -11.97
C ARG A 90 -18.08 -2.03 -10.82
N LYS A 91 -17.50 -2.46 -9.70
CA LYS A 91 -17.15 -1.59 -8.57
C LYS A 91 -16.18 -0.47 -9.00
N ILE A 92 -15.13 -0.78 -9.76
CA ILE A 92 -14.14 0.19 -10.26
C ILE A 92 -14.80 1.35 -11.04
N VAL A 93 -15.78 1.05 -11.89
CA VAL A 93 -16.46 2.05 -12.73
C VAL A 93 -17.72 2.64 -12.10
N ALA A 94 -18.16 2.13 -10.95
CA ALA A 94 -19.35 2.59 -10.27
C ALA A 94 -19.19 4.01 -9.71
N LYS A 95 -20.32 4.63 -9.35
CA LYS A 95 -20.35 5.97 -8.72
C LYS A 95 -19.93 5.98 -7.25
N PHE A 96 -19.67 4.82 -6.63
CA PHE A 96 -19.27 4.76 -5.23
C PHE A 96 -17.97 5.54 -5.00
N SER A 97 -17.99 6.45 -4.02
CA SER A 97 -16.79 7.19 -3.64
C SER A 97 -15.91 6.28 -2.82
N ARG A 98 -14.72 5.97 -3.34
CA ARG A 98 -13.66 5.34 -2.54
C ARG A 98 -13.26 6.28 -1.42
N MET A 99 -12.84 5.72 -0.29
CA MET A 99 -12.24 6.51 0.79
C MET A 99 -10.98 7.22 0.25
N PRO A 100 -10.92 8.56 0.27
CA PRO A 100 -9.76 9.29 -0.23
C PRO A 100 -8.60 9.08 0.75
N HIS A 101 -7.44 8.67 0.22
CA HIS A 101 -6.22 8.61 1.01
C HIS A 101 -5.47 9.94 0.90
N ASN A 102 -4.94 10.37 2.04
CA ASN A 102 -4.05 11.51 2.18
C ASN A 102 -2.61 11.02 2.44
N TYR A 103 -1.64 11.84 2.05
CA TYR A 103 -0.23 11.58 2.23
C TYR A 103 0.40 12.73 3.00
N TYR A 104 1.12 12.40 4.06
CA TYR A 104 1.79 13.36 4.93
C TYR A 104 3.28 13.05 5.00
N LEU A 105 4.13 14.05 4.83
CA LEU A 105 5.57 13.87 5.10
C LEU A 105 5.75 14.01 6.60
N VAL A 106 6.27 12.98 7.25
CA VAL A 106 6.61 12.98 8.67
C VAL A 106 8.12 12.96 8.82
N ASN A 107 8.66 13.83 9.66
CA ASN A 107 10.08 13.94 9.96
C ASN A 107 10.25 13.76 11.47
N PHE A 108 11.18 12.89 11.85
CA PHE A 108 11.65 12.69 13.22
C PHE A 108 12.97 13.43 13.34
N LEU A 109 13.05 14.36 14.31
CA LEU A 109 14.17 15.28 14.45
C LEU A 109 14.67 15.29 15.91
N GLY A 110 15.97 15.51 16.09
CA GLY A 110 16.64 15.49 17.40
C GLY A 110 16.78 14.07 18.00
N GLY A 111 17.58 13.95 19.05
CA GLY A 111 17.80 12.72 19.83
C GLY A 111 18.27 11.48 19.03
N ASN A 112 18.53 10.38 19.74
CA ASN A 112 18.84 9.08 19.14
C ASN A 112 17.54 8.27 18.94
N PHE A 113 16.76 8.58 17.90
CA PHE A 113 15.67 7.68 17.50
C PHE A 113 16.21 6.27 17.21
N PRO A 114 15.43 5.21 17.47
CA PRO A 114 15.85 3.87 17.10
C PRO A 114 16.24 3.81 15.64
N SER A 115 17.37 3.17 15.32
CA SER A 115 17.95 3.15 13.97
C SER A 115 17.04 2.54 12.90
N PHE A 116 15.99 1.82 13.29
CA PHE A 116 14.98 1.30 12.37
C PHE A 116 13.96 2.34 11.91
N VAL A 117 13.88 3.51 12.57
CA VAL A 117 12.99 4.60 12.18
C VAL A 117 13.76 5.51 11.23
N SER A 118 13.33 5.55 9.96
CA SER A 118 13.86 6.52 9.01
C SER A 118 13.64 7.95 9.51
N GLU A 119 14.61 8.84 9.31
CA GLU A 119 14.51 10.27 9.68
C GLU A 119 13.27 10.94 9.07
N HIS A 120 12.83 10.48 7.91
CA HIS A 120 11.60 10.92 7.28
C HIS A 120 10.89 9.78 6.55
N PHE A 121 9.56 9.82 6.57
CA PHE A 121 8.74 8.91 5.77
C PHE A 121 7.45 9.57 5.31
N VAL A 122 6.79 8.93 4.33
CA VAL A 122 5.47 9.34 3.87
C VAL A 122 4.40 8.50 4.56
N TYR A 123 3.56 9.15 5.37
CA TYR A 123 2.45 8.53 6.07
C TYR A 123 1.18 8.59 5.21
N ARG A 124 0.61 7.43 4.88
CA ARG A 124 -0.62 7.29 4.12
C ARG A 124 -1.77 6.96 5.08
N THR A 125 -2.84 7.76 5.07
CA THR A 125 -4.03 7.52 5.91
C THR A 125 -5.29 8.09 5.29
N THR A 126 -6.46 7.70 5.79
CA THR A 126 -7.75 8.33 5.51
C THR A 126 -8.00 9.55 6.40
N ASP A 127 -7.21 9.73 7.46
CA ASP A 127 -7.36 10.85 8.40
C ASP A 127 -6.87 12.19 7.83
N THR A 128 -7.29 13.26 8.51
CA THR A 128 -6.78 14.62 8.30
C THR A 128 -5.44 14.82 9.01
N LEU A 129 -4.72 15.90 8.69
CA LEU A 129 -3.45 16.23 9.35
C LEU A 129 -3.63 16.34 10.88
N ALA A 130 -4.74 16.90 11.35
CA ALA A 130 -5.03 17.01 12.77
C ALA A 130 -5.16 15.63 13.44
N GLY A 131 -5.84 14.68 12.78
CA GLY A 131 -5.93 13.30 13.25
C GLY A 131 -4.55 12.62 13.31
N VAL A 132 -3.73 12.81 12.28
CA VAL A 132 -2.37 12.29 12.23
C VAL A 132 -1.51 12.82 13.37
N LEU A 133 -1.54 14.14 13.63
CA LEU A 133 -0.82 14.74 14.75
C LEU A 133 -1.31 14.20 16.10
N GLN A 134 -2.61 13.95 16.25
CA GLN A 134 -3.16 13.36 17.47
C GLN A 134 -2.70 11.91 17.68
N THR A 135 -2.63 11.12 16.61
CA THR A 135 -2.07 9.76 16.64
C THR A 135 -0.61 9.79 17.10
N PHE A 136 0.20 10.69 16.53
CA PHE A 136 1.61 10.83 16.93
C PHE A 136 1.78 11.30 18.38
N ARG A 137 0.95 12.23 18.87
CA ARG A 137 0.96 12.64 20.29
C ARG A 137 0.70 11.45 21.23
N THR A 138 -0.21 10.57 20.84
CA THR A 138 -0.60 9.42 21.66
C THR A 138 0.47 8.34 21.64
N GLN A 139 1.07 8.08 20.48
CA GLN A 139 2.12 7.07 20.32
C GLN A 139 3.47 7.51 20.88
N PHE A 140 3.78 8.82 20.83
CA PHE A 140 5.06 9.39 21.26
C PHE A 140 4.84 10.53 22.27
N PRO A 141 4.39 10.22 23.49
CA PRO A 141 4.04 11.25 24.50
C PRO A 141 5.24 12.10 24.95
N THR A 142 6.47 11.60 24.80
CA THR A 142 7.71 12.30 25.12
C THR A 142 8.20 13.21 23.99
N ALA A 143 7.64 13.08 22.77
CA ALA A 143 8.05 13.85 21.61
C ALA A 143 7.24 15.15 21.49
N SER A 144 7.92 16.24 21.17
CA SER A 144 7.32 17.54 20.91
C SER A 144 6.91 17.65 19.43
N LEU A 145 5.63 17.90 19.18
CA LEU A 145 5.15 18.11 17.81
C LEU A 145 5.46 19.51 17.32
N LEU A 146 6.09 19.61 16.15
CA LEU A 146 6.44 20.87 15.51
C LEU A 146 5.39 21.27 14.48
N THR A 147 5.05 22.55 14.47
CA THR A 147 4.14 23.17 13.47
C THR A 147 4.89 23.58 12.20
N GLN A 148 6.19 23.85 12.29
CA GLN A 148 7.05 24.28 11.19
C GLN A 148 8.36 23.49 11.20
N MET A 149 8.97 23.31 10.01
CA MET A 149 10.31 22.74 9.93
C MET A 149 11.30 23.72 10.57
N PRO A 150 12.19 23.26 11.47
CA PRO A 150 13.28 24.08 11.96
C PRO A 150 14.15 24.58 10.80
N THR A 151 14.53 25.87 10.85
CA THR A 151 15.45 26.49 9.87
C THR A 151 16.91 26.16 10.18
N GLU A 152 17.21 25.97 11.47
CA GLU A 152 18.52 25.58 11.98
C GLU A 152 18.51 24.08 12.32
N SER A 153 19.66 23.42 12.12
CA SER A 153 19.86 22.03 12.54
C SER A 153 19.69 21.94 14.04
N LEU A 154 18.70 21.17 14.49
CA LEU A 154 18.54 20.86 15.91
C LEU A 154 19.77 20.09 16.39
N GLU A 155 20.37 20.55 17.49
CA GLU A 155 21.54 19.90 18.08
C GLU A 155 21.26 18.42 18.38
N PRO A 156 22.09 17.48 17.89
CA PRO A 156 21.89 16.04 18.05
C PRO A 156 22.04 15.56 19.51
N SER A 157 22.60 16.40 20.39
CA SER A 157 22.86 16.11 21.80
C SER A 157 21.67 16.35 22.74
N SER A 158 20.53 16.82 22.21
CA SER A 158 19.33 17.04 23.00
C SER A 158 18.55 15.72 23.22
N ASP A 159 18.27 15.37 24.47
CA ASP A 159 17.37 14.27 24.86
C ASP A 159 15.91 14.47 24.42
N LYS A 160 15.61 15.57 23.71
CA LYS A 160 14.26 15.89 23.23
C LYS A 160 14.03 15.41 21.82
N TRP A 161 12.93 14.70 21.64
CA TRP A 161 12.43 14.24 20.35
C TRP A 161 11.44 15.23 19.76
N PHE A 162 11.51 15.43 18.45
CA PHE A 162 10.59 16.29 17.73
C PHE A 162 9.98 15.56 16.54
N ILE A 163 8.67 15.77 16.32
CA ILE A 163 7.95 15.21 15.18
C ILE A 163 7.33 16.35 14.38
N TYR A 164 7.66 16.45 13.11
CA TYR A 164 7.05 17.39 12.18
C TYR A 164 6.26 16.65 11.10
N ALA A 165 4.99 17.01 10.89
CA ALA A 165 4.18 16.45 9.81
C ALA A 165 3.64 17.54 8.86
N ALA A 166 3.70 17.29 7.54
CA ALA A 166 3.25 18.23 6.53
C ALA A 166 2.32 17.59 5.50
N GLY A 167 1.19 18.25 5.22
CA GLY A 167 0.18 17.82 4.24
C GLY A 167 0.37 18.36 2.82
N ASN A 168 1.45 19.08 2.53
CA ASN A 168 1.71 19.67 1.22
C ASN A 168 2.40 18.72 0.23
N LEU A 169 2.20 17.41 0.39
CA LEU A 169 2.66 16.40 -0.55
C LEU A 169 1.64 16.19 -1.66
N ILE A 170 2.09 16.37 -2.89
CA ILE A 170 1.32 16.05 -4.10
C ILE A 170 1.90 14.76 -4.66
N ALA A 171 1.09 13.71 -4.72
CA ALA A 171 1.51 12.43 -5.31
C ALA A 171 1.63 12.55 -6.83
N GLU A 172 2.72 12.04 -7.39
CA GLU A 172 2.89 11.97 -8.84
C GLU A 172 2.12 10.79 -9.40
N ILE A 173 1.16 11.08 -10.29
CA ILE A 173 0.32 10.06 -10.90
C ILE A 173 1.17 9.22 -11.85
N ARG A 174 1.18 7.90 -11.65
CA ARG A 174 1.82 6.94 -12.56
C ARG A 174 0.80 5.94 -13.06
N LEU A 175 0.33 6.13 -14.29
CA LEU A 175 -0.55 5.15 -14.93
C LEU A 175 0.26 3.92 -15.40
N PRO A 176 -0.27 2.70 -15.22
CA PRO A 176 0.26 1.50 -15.85
C PRO A 176 0.37 1.64 -17.37
N SER A 177 1.34 0.95 -17.97
CA SER A 177 1.60 1.01 -19.42
C SER A 177 0.38 0.67 -20.28
N HIS A 178 -0.47 -0.27 -19.83
CA HIS A 178 -1.67 -0.66 -20.55
C HIS A 178 -2.77 0.42 -20.55
N LEU A 179 -2.67 1.43 -19.68
CA LEU A 179 -3.59 2.58 -19.56
C LEU A 179 -2.98 3.89 -20.09
N ALA A 180 -1.65 4.01 -20.04
CA ALA A 180 -0.93 5.19 -20.52
C ALA A 180 -1.23 5.48 -22.00
N GLY A 181 -1.45 6.76 -22.33
CA GLY A 181 -1.76 7.20 -23.70
C GLY A 181 -3.18 6.88 -24.20
N LYS A 182 -4.00 6.19 -23.40
CA LYS A 182 -5.38 5.83 -23.78
C LYS A 182 -6.41 6.80 -23.17
N SER A 183 -7.56 6.92 -23.84
CA SER A 183 -8.75 7.53 -23.26
C SER A 183 -9.30 6.59 -22.20
N VAL A 184 -9.09 6.94 -20.93
CA VAL A 184 -9.45 6.12 -19.77
C VAL A 184 -10.39 6.94 -18.90
N SER A 185 -11.41 6.28 -18.34
CA SER A 185 -12.41 6.95 -17.49
C SER A 185 -11.73 7.68 -16.32
N SER A 186 -12.31 8.82 -15.91
CA SER A 186 -11.81 9.59 -14.78
C SER A 186 -11.75 8.79 -13.48
N ARG A 187 -12.63 7.80 -13.32
CA ARG A 187 -12.69 6.88 -12.16
C ARG A 187 -11.48 5.97 -12.07
N ILE A 188 -11.06 5.39 -13.19
CA ILE A 188 -9.86 4.55 -13.22
C ILE A 188 -8.64 5.44 -12.96
N ARG A 189 -8.58 6.64 -13.55
CA ARG A 189 -7.47 7.59 -13.34
C ARG A 189 -7.38 8.08 -11.89
N SER A 190 -8.50 8.34 -11.22
CA SER A 190 -8.51 8.86 -9.85
C SER A 190 -7.94 7.87 -8.83
N TYR A 191 -8.09 6.56 -9.06
CA TYR A 191 -7.42 5.54 -8.26
C TYR A 191 -5.89 5.74 -8.28
N TYR A 192 -5.28 5.78 -9.47
CA TYR A 192 -3.82 5.95 -9.63
C TYR A 192 -3.30 7.32 -9.19
N ALA A 193 -4.18 8.30 -9.00
CA ALA A 193 -3.80 9.60 -8.44
C ALA A 193 -3.50 9.53 -6.93
N LYS A 194 -4.04 8.53 -6.25
CA LYS A 194 -3.96 8.37 -4.79
C LYS A 194 -3.46 7.00 -4.35
N ASN A 195 -3.26 6.06 -5.27
CA ASN A 195 -2.84 4.68 -5.00
C ASN A 195 -1.73 4.30 -6.00
N GLN A 196 -0.89 3.33 -5.62
CA GLN A 196 0.23 2.87 -6.46
C GLN A 196 1.24 3.98 -6.82
N VAL A 197 1.31 5.01 -5.98
CA VAL A 197 2.23 6.14 -6.12
C VAL A 197 3.56 5.83 -5.43
N ARG A 198 4.66 6.30 -6.01
CA ARG A 198 6.02 6.08 -5.48
C ARG A 198 6.82 7.38 -5.29
N SER A 199 6.34 8.47 -5.89
CA SER A 199 7.03 9.76 -5.90
C SER A 199 6.06 10.87 -5.49
N PHE A 200 6.59 11.88 -4.81
CA PHE A 200 5.82 13.00 -4.27
C PHE A 200 6.56 14.30 -4.51
N ILE A 201 5.80 15.34 -4.87
CA ILE A 201 6.29 16.71 -4.98
C ILE A 201 5.83 17.48 -3.75
N ARG A 202 6.76 18.12 -3.05
CA ARG A 202 6.48 19.06 -1.96
C ARG A 202 6.69 20.48 -2.42
N ARG A 203 5.63 21.30 -2.43
CA ARG A 203 5.74 22.74 -2.74
C ARG A 203 5.89 23.51 -1.44
N ARG A 204 7.01 24.22 -1.26
CA ARG A 204 7.24 25.11 -0.12
C ARG A 204 7.12 26.57 -0.59
N PRO A 205 6.29 27.41 0.06
CA PRO A 205 6.36 28.85 -0.18
C PRO A 205 7.76 29.35 0.22
N LYS A 206 8.36 30.22 -0.58
CA LYS A 206 9.60 30.90 -0.19
C LYS A 206 9.25 31.83 0.97
N GLN A 207 9.96 31.72 2.09
CA GLN A 207 9.93 32.76 3.11
C GLN A 207 10.66 33.97 2.51
N GLU A 208 9.95 35.08 2.33
CA GLU A 208 10.60 36.34 1.98
C GLU A 208 11.49 36.75 3.14
N VAL A 209 12.80 36.81 2.88
CA VAL A 209 13.74 37.39 3.82
C VAL A 209 13.52 38.90 3.71
N ASN A 210 12.85 39.49 4.69
CA ASN A 210 12.80 40.94 4.82
C ASN A 210 14.22 41.43 5.15
N THR A 211 15.03 41.72 4.13
CA THR A 211 16.22 42.55 4.26
C THR A 211 15.76 43.96 4.60
N LEU A 212 16.02 44.36 5.85
CA LEU A 212 15.94 45.74 6.32
C LEU A 212 16.99 46.62 5.62
#